data_AF-A0A0A8X9T0-F1
#
_entry.id   AF-A0A0A8X9T0-F1
#
_cell.length_a   1.000
_cell.length_b   1.000
_cell.length_c   1.000
_cell.angle_alpha   90.00
_cell.angle_beta   90.00
_cell.angle_gamma   90.00
#
_symmetry.space_group_name_H-M   'P 1'
#
loop_
_entity.id
_entity.type
_entity.pdbx_description
1 polymer ?
#
loop_
_entity_poly.entity_id
_entity_poly.type
_entity_poly.pdbx_seq_one_letter_code
_entity_poly.pdbx_strand_id
1 'polypeptide(L)'
;MAATIFFTMVIMVPIYALLIWTYYEPEESILFGSRWMYKEEPEISSKAVRYTRFVSIASMIAIPFAVVSLILEIYVLRLVLVVIPIVFIFGGLKIFTDDRDQ
;
A
#
# COMPACT_ATOMS: atom_id res chain seq x y z
N MET A 1 -24.75 -6.73 8.49
CA MET A 1 -24.38 -5.37 8.02
C MET A 1 -23.68 -4.55 9.10
N ALA A 2 -24.35 -4.18 10.21
CA ALA A 2 -23.73 -3.35 11.25
C ALA A 2 -22.46 -3.96 11.88
N ALA A 3 -22.50 -5.24 12.29
CA ALA A 3 -21.32 -5.93 12.83
C ALA A 3 -20.16 -5.99 11.82
N THR A 4 -20.47 -6.25 10.55
CA THR A 4 -19.48 -6.26 9.45
C THR A 4 -18.78 -4.91 9.35
N ILE A 5 -19.55 -3.82 9.29
CA ILE A 5 -19.00 -2.45 9.23
C ILE A 5 -18.13 -2.16 10.46
N PHE A 6 -18.61 -2.52 11.66
CA PHE A 6 -17.85 -2.32 12.89
C PHE A 6 -16.48 -3.02 12.85
N PHE A 7 -16.44 -4.32 12.55
CA PHE A 7 -15.18 -5.05 12.45
C PHE A 7 -14.27 -4.52 11.34
N THR A 8 -14.82 -4.15 10.18
CA THR A 8 -14.05 -3.51 9.11
C THR A 8 -13.38 -2.23 9.62
N MET A 9 -14.12 -1.34 10.29
CA MET A 9 -13.55 -0.09 10.81
C MET A 9 -12.46 -0.32 11.85
N VAL A 10 -12.65 -1.29 12.76
CA VAL A 10 -11.64 -1.64 13.78
C VAL A 10 -10.36 -2.16 13.13
N ILE A 11 -10.44 -3.01 12.10
CA ILE A 11 -9.28 -3.54 11.37
C ILE A 11 -8.60 -2.45 10.52
N MET A 12 -9.37 -1.49 10.02
CA MET A 12 -8.81 -0.40 9.21
C MET A 12 -7.90 0.53 10.00
N VAL A 13 -8.09 0.70 11.31
CA VAL A 13 -7.24 1.56 12.16
C VAL A 13 -5.77 1.13 12.14
N PRO A 14 -5.39 -0.11 12.50
CA PRO A 14 -4.00 -0.54 12.46
C PRO A 14 -3.46 -0.58 11.03
N ILE A 15 -4.28 -0.89 10.02
CA ILE A 15 -3.85 -0.85 8.60
C ILE A 15 -3.43 0.57 8.22
N TYR A 16 -4.24 1.59 8.54
CA TYR A 16 -3.87 2.98 8.24
C TYR A 16 -2.67 3.44 9.06
N ALA A 17 -2.56 3.06 10.33
CA ALA A 17 -1.38 3.37 11.13
C ALA A 17 -0.10 2.81 10.49
N LEU A 18 -0.15 1.55 10.02
CA LEU A 18 0.97 0.93 9.29
C LEU A 18 1.25 1.64 7.96
N LEU A 19 0.24 1.96 7.16
CA LEU A 19 0.44 2.64 5.87
C LEU A 19 1.02 4.04 6.03
N ILE A 20 0.56 4.78 7.04
CA ILE A 20 1.07 6.11 7.38
C ILE A 20 2.52 6.00 7.84
N TRP A 21 2.84 5.07 8.75
CA TRP A 21 4.21 4.82 9.18
C TRP A 21 5.13 4.44 8.01
N THR A 22 4.69 3.50 7.17
CA THR A 22 5.39 3.06 5.95
C THR A 22 5.66 4.21 4.97
N TYR A 23 4.78 5.22 4.93
CA TYR A 23 4.98 6.40 4.09
C TYR A 23 6.07 7.34 4.63
N TYR A 24 6.05 7.62 5.94
CA TYR A 24 7.01 8.52 6.58
C TYR A 24 8.39 7.88 6.76
N GLU A 25 8.42 6.60 7.13
CA GLU A 25 9.64 5.86 7.45
C GLU A 25 9.74 4.56 6.62
N PRO A 26 9.86 4.69 5.28
CA PRO A 26 9.84 3.56 4.36
C PRO A 26 10.99 2.59 4.61
N GLU A 27 12.18 3.07 4.94
CA GLU A 27 13.37 2.24 5.18
C GLU A 27 13.17 1.28 6.36
N GLU A 28 12.70 1.81 7.49
CA GLU A 28 12.34 1.01 8.67
C GLU A 28 11.21 0.03 8.36
N SER A 29 10.18 0.47 7.63
CA SER A 29 9.04 -0.38 7.29
C SER A 29 9.40 -1.53 6.34
N ILE A 30 10.35 -1.33 5.41
CA ILE A 30 10.83 -2.38 4.48
C ILE A 30 11.55 -3.48 5.25
N LEU A 31 12.31 -3.11 6.27
CA LEU A 31 13.08 -4.05 7.09
C LEU A 31 12.28 -4.61 8.28
N PHE A 32 11.07 -4.13 8.51
CA PHE A 32 10.22 -4.56 9.60
C PHE A 32 9.96 -6.07 9.54
N GLY A 33 10.41 -6.79 10.57
CA GLY A 33 10.29 -8.25 10.65
C GLY A 33 11.27 -9.05 9.79
N SER A 34 12.16 -8.41 9.02
CA SER A 34 13.19 -9.08 8.21
C SER A 34 14.63 -8.74 8.63
N ARG A 35 14.86 -7.70 9.45
CA ARG A 35 16.20 -7.31 9.94
C ARG A 35 17.03 -8.46 10.50
N TRP A 36 16.40 -9.35 11.27
CA TRP A 36 17.08 -10.47 11.94
C TRP A 36 17.63 -11.54 10.98
N MET A 37 17.24 -11.52 9.70
CA MET A 37 17.72 -12.48 8.69
C MET A 37 19.11 -12.12 8.15
N TYR A 38 19.54 -10.86 8.30
CA TYR A 38 20.79 -10.36 7.75
C TYR A 38 21.88 -10.34 8.80
N LYS A 39 23.13 -10.60 8.38
CA LYS A 39 24.30 -10.55 9.28
C LYS A 39 24.74 -9.12 9.61
N GLU A 40 24.42 -8.19 8.73
CA GLU A 40 24.79 -6.78 8.77
C GLU A 40 23.57 -5.94 8.36
N GLU A 41 23.58 -4.63 8.64
CA GLU A 41 22.47 -3.74 8.28
C GLU A 41 22.32 -3.70 6.74
N PRO A 42 21.18 -4.12 6.19
CA PRO A 42 20.99 -4.19 4.74
C PRO A 42 20.82 -2.80 4.14
N GLU A 43 21.57 -2.50 3.08
CA GLU A 43 21.40 -1.27 2.30
C GLU A 43 20.15 -1.35 1.41
N ILE A 44 19.28 -0.35 1.52
CA ILE A 44 18.02 -0.29 0.78
C ILE A 44 18.17 0.59 -0.46
N SER A 45 17.78 0.07 -1.63
CA SER A 45 17.80 0.86 -2.85
C SER A 45 16.82 2.04 -2.81
N SER A 46 17.21 3.19 -3.37
CA SER A 46 16.36 4.38 -3.50
C SER A 46 15.06 4.08 -4.27
N LYS A 47 15.12 3.20 -5.28
CA LYS A 47 13.94 2.72 -6.03
C LYS A 47 12.97 1.96 -5.12
N ALA A 48 13.44 1.11 -4.22
CA ALA A 48 12.59 0.40 -3.26
C ALA A 48 11.92 1.36 -2.27
N VAL A 49 12.65 2.38 -1.80
CA VAL A 49 12.10 3.45 -0.94
C VAL A 49 10.99 4.22 -1.67
N ARG A 50 11.24 4.64 -2.92
CA ARG A 50 10.25 5.35 -3.75
C ARG A 50 9.02 4.50 -4.05
N TYR A 51 9.21 3.22 -4.39
CA TYR A 51 8.12 2.29 -4.62
C TYR A 51 7.28 2.09 -3.37
N THR A 52 7.91 1.92 -2.21
CA THR A 52 7.22 1.75 -0.92
C THR A 52 6.36 2.97 -0.57
N ARG A 53 6.89 4.19 -0.74
CA ARG A 53 6.11 5.43 -0.57
C ARG A 53 4.91 5.50 -1.51
N PHE A 54 5.12 5.14 -2.79
CA PHE A 54 4.05 5.11 -3.79
C PHE A 54 2.95 4.11 -3.40
N VAL A 55 3.33 2.88 -3.02
CA VAL A 55 2.40 1.83 -2.61
C VAL A 55 1.60 2.26 -1.38
N SER A 56 2.23 2.92 -0.40
CA SER A 56 1.54 3.42 0.79
C SER A 56 0.46 4.45 0.45
N ILE A 57 0.79 5.46 -0.37
CA ILE A 57 -0.19 6.46 -0.82
C ILE A 57 -1.29 5.81 -1.66
N ALA A 58 -0.91 5.01 -2.66
CA ALA A 58 -1.85 4.36 -3.55
C ALA A 58 -2.82 3.47 -2.78
N SER A 59 -2.34 2.72 -1.78
CA SER A 59 -3.17 1.89 -0.89
C SER A 59 -4.08 2.74 0.00
N MET A 60 -3.59 3.83 0.58
CA MET A 60 -4.42 4.74 1.39
C MET A 60 -5.60 5.32 0.60
N ILE A 61 -5.45 5.50 -0.71
CA ILE A 61 -6.52 5.95 -1.62
C ILE A 61 -7.40 4.77 -2.06
N ALA A 62 -6.79 3.65 -2.46
CA ALA A 62 -7.49 2.50 -3.03
C ALA A 62 -8.40 1.77 -2.04
N ILE A 63 -7.97 1.64 -0.77
CA ILE A 63 -8.70 0.85 0.23
C ILE A 63 -10.10 1.43 0.52
N PRO A 64 -10.30 2.75 0.72
CA PRO A 64 -11.64 3.33 0.87
C PRO A 64 -12.59 2.96 -0.29
N PHE A 65 -12.11 3.08 -1.54
CA PHE A 65 -12.91 2.72 -2.70
C PHE A 65 -13.25 1.22 -2.71
N ALA A 66 -12.30 0.36 -2.35
CA ALA A 66 -12.53 -1.07 -2.25
C ALA A 66 -13.55 -1.41 -1.16
N VAL A 67 -13.42 -0.82 0.04
CA VAL A 67 -14.33 -1.05 1.18
C VAL A 67 -15.75 -0.59 0.83
N VAL A 68 -15.91 0.61 0.28
CA VAL A 68 -17.22 1.14 -0.14
C VAL A 68 -17.83 0.27 -1.24
N SER A 69 -17.03 -0.14 -2.24
CA SER A 69 -17.50 -1.03 -3.30
C SER A 69 -17.98 -2.38 -2.77
N LEU A 70 -17.33 -2.93 -1.74
CA LEU A 70 -17.70 -4.21 -1.15
C LEU A 70 -18.97 -4.11 -0.29
N ILE A 71 -19.15 -3.01 0.44
CA ILE A 71 -20.31 -2.82 1.32
C ILE A 71 -21.59 -2.51 0.54
N LEU A 72 -21.50 -1.70 -0.52
CA LEU A 72 -22.68 -1.22 -1.24
C LEU A 72 -23.18 -2.19 -2.33
N GLU A 73 -22.42 -3.25 -2.65
CA GLU A 73 -22.75 -4.23 -3.69
C GLU A 73 -23.13 -3.63 -5.07
N ILE A 74 -22.68 -2.41 -5.36
CA ILE A 74 -22.97 -1.71 -6.61
C ILE A 74 -22.08 -2.27 -7.72
N TYR A 75 -22.70 -2.85 -8.75
CA TYR A 75 -22.00 -3.45 -9.89
C TYR A 75 -20.97 -2.53 -10.56
N VAL A 76 -21.31 -1.24 -10.72
CA VAL A 76 -20.41 -0.26 -11.34
C VAL A 76 -19.17 0.00 -10.48
N LEU A 77 -19.30 -0.02 -9.14
CA LEU A 77 -18.16 0.16 -8.23
C LEU A 77 -17.21 -1.05 -8.24
N ARG A 78 -17.69 -2.26 -8.56
CA ARG A 78 -16.80 -3.44 -8.69
C ARG A 78 -15.76 -3.28 -9.79
N LEU A 79 -16.02 -2.46 -10.81
CA LEU A 79 -15.01 -2.14 -11.84
C LEU A 79 -13.80 -1.40 -11.25
N VAL A 80 -13.99 -0.64 -10.17
CA VAL A 80 -12.88 0.06 -9.48
C VAL A 80 -11.86 -0.93 -8.94
N LEU A 81 -12.28 -2.12 -8.51
CA LEU A 81 -11.36 -3.18 -8.06
C LEU A 81 -10.44 -3.68 -9.18
N VAL A 82 -10.83 -3.54 -10.45
CA VAL A 82 -10.00 -3.87 -11.61
C VAL A 82 -9.03 -2.73 -11.94
N VAL A 83 -9.41 -1.48 -11.69
CA VAL A 83 -8.56 -0.30 -11.92
C VAL A 83 -7.42 -0.22 -10.90
N ILE A 84 -7.68 -0.59 -9.65
CA ILE A 84 -6.67 -0.57 -8.58
C ILE A 84 -5.37 -1.32 -8.97
N PRO A 85 -5.37 -2.61 -9.36
CA PRO A 85 -4.14 -3.32 -9.71
C PRO A 85 -3.46 -2.72 -10.95
N ILE A 86 -4.23 -2.17 -11.90
CA ILE A 86 -3.69 -1.47 -13.06
C ILE A 86 -2.86 -0.26 -12.60
N VAL A 87 -3.38 0.56 -11.68
CA VAL A 87 -2.64 1.71 -11.12
C VAL A 87 -1.36 1.26 -10.40
N PHE A 88 -1.42 0.18 -9.63
CA PHE A 88 -0.23 -0.38 -8.97
C PHE A 88 0.83 -0.84 -9.97
N ILE A 89 0.43 -1.55 -11.02
CA ILE A 89 1.34 -2.04 -12.06
C ILE A 89 1.97 -0.88 -12.81
N PHE A 90 1.18 0.07 -13.33
CA PHE A 90 1.71 1.19 -14.10
C PHE A 90 2.57 2.13 -13.25
N GLY A 91 2.15 2.42 -12.01
CA GLY A 91 2.93 3.23 -11.09
C GLY A 91 4.24 2.56 -10.69
N GLY A 92 4.20 1.26 -10.41
CA GLY A 92 5.40 0.46 -10.15
C GLY A 92 6.35 0.45 -11.33
N LEU A 93 5.86 0.10 -12.52
CA LEU A 93 6.64 0.10 -13.77
C LEU A 93 7.31 1.45 -13.98
N LYS A 94 6.56 2.54 -13.86
CA LYS A 94 7.09 3.90 -14.00
C LYS A 94 8.25 4.16 -13.03
N ILE A 95 8.15 3.74 -11.77
CA ILE A 95 9.21 3.94 -10.76
C ILE A 95 10.45 3.08 -11.07
N PHE A 96 10.28 1.85 -11.56
CA PHE A 96 11.40 0.97 -11.87
C PHE A 96 12.14 1.38 -13.16
N THR A 97 11.41 1.86 -14.17
CA THR A 97 11.96 2.36 -15.44
C THR A 97 12.47 3.79 -15.37
N ASP A 98 12.22 4.49 -14.26
CA ASP A 98 12.70 5.84 -14.05
C ASP A 98 14.18 5.82 -13.67
N ASP A 99 15.03 6.32 -14.56
CA ASP A 99 16.49 6.36 -14.41
C ASP A 99 16.98 7.67 -13.78
N ARG A 100 16.10 8.45 -13.12
CA ARG A 100 16.44 9.66 -12.36
C ARG A 100 17.35 9.43 -11.13
N ASP A 101 17.89 8.23 -10.98
CA ASP A 101 18.77 7.80 -9.89
C ASP A 101 20.16 7.34 -10.40
N GLN A 102 20.46 7.50 -11.70
CA GLN A 102 21.83 7.51 -12.27
C GLN A 102 22.27 8.96 -12.53
#